data_AF-A0A6L9UIU1-F1
#
_entry.id   AF-A0A6L9UIU1-F1
#
_cell.length_a   1.000
_cell.length_b   1.000
_cell.length_c   1.000
_cell.angle_alpha   90.00
_cell.angle_beta   90.00
_cell.angle_gamma   90.00
#
_symmetry.space_group_name_H-M   'P 1'
#
loop_
_entity.id
_entity.type
_entity.pdbx_description
1 polymer ?
#
loop_
_entity_poly.entity_id
_entity_poly.type
_entity_poly.pdbx_seq_one_letter_code
_entity_poly.pdbx_strand_id
1 'polypeptide(L)'
;MFALEVSRAAVSEANIRAKQCFACGRTPTTGAGEHVIPKWLQSKLGLFDERLTLLNGTQIPYRSLTVPCCAECNNGFLSAIEREVHPIFTRGTLIAGDELVLGRWLSKILIGILVKETSLSFDRTKPSRGSIVEPEFLDELQHCHFIMQSGRKPTLFRCLHGGYPFSLYHYQIADSDADTFDLSTNVYGQSISIRIGALGVVFVNDGGLQLHIGAKGPFGLSGATVTPVQFAELSARIHFKAALRDATHFYLTFENDQVVQIEQLHVKSFSGYIPGTDELQIFRGWDEEQFSYALAAYTRIPRSELFDEAARVCRTSLGNFILNATDERLP
;
A
#
# COMPACT_ATOMS: atom_id res chain seq x y z
N MET A 1 12.64 -6.72 23.12
CA MET A 1 12.41 -5.39 22.51
C MET A 1 10.94 -5.27 22.17
N PHE A 2 10.28 -4.20 22.58
CA PHE A 2 8.85 -3.99 22.35
C PHE A 2 8.61 -3.43 20.93
N ALA A 3 7.88 -4.16 20.09
CA ALA A 3 7.62 -3.82 18.69
C ALA A 3 6.82 -2.52 18.54
N LEU A 4 5.90 -2.23 19.45
CA LEU A 4 5.13 -0.98 19.43
C LEU A 4 6.02 0.24 19.67
N GLU A 5 6.93 0.15 20.65
CA GLU A 5 7.88 1.23 20.96
C GLU A 5 8.87 1.44 19.81
N VAL A 6 9.42 0.34 19.27
CA VAL A 6 10.29 0.37 18.09
C VAL A 6 9.58 1.02 16.91
N SER A 7 8.30 0.69 16.71
CA SER A 7 7.51 1.25 15.62
C SER A 7 7.42 2.77 15.73
N ARG A 8 7.01 3.27 16.90
CA ARG A 8 6.90 4.70 17.18
C ARG A 8 8.24 5.42 17.09
N ALA A 9 9.31 4.81 17.61
CA ALA A 9 10.64 5.41 17.55
C ALA A 9 11.15 5.51 16.11
N ALA A 10 10.95 4.48 15.28
CA ALA A 10 11.50 4.46 13.93
C ALA A 10 10.89 5.51 12.98
N VAL A 11 9.60 5.82 13.14
CA VAL A 11 8.90 6.78 12.28
C VAL A 11 8.94 8.22 12.79
N SER A 12 9.51 8.45 13.99
CA SER A 12 9.54 9.80 14.55
C SER A 12 10.35 10.76 13.69
N GLU A 13 9.86 12.00 13.56
CA GLU A 13 10.49 13.07 12.78
C GLU A 13 12.00 13.19 13.06
N ALA A 14 12.39 13.18 14.34
CA ALA A 14 13.78 13.28 14.76
C ALA A 14 14.66 12.16 14.20
N ASN A 15 14.19 10.91 14.21
CA ASN A 15 14.95 9.76 13.72
C ASN A 15 14.99 9.74 12.18
N ILE A 16 13.91 10.14 11.51
CA ILE A 16 13.87 10.27 10.05
C ILE A 16 14.85 11.36 9.59
N ARG A 17 14.84 12.54 10.22
CA ARG A 17 15.78 13.64 9.92
C ARG A 17 17.24 13.24 10.19
N ALA A 18 17.48 12.50 11.27
CA ALA A 18 18.80 11.97 11.59
C ALA A 18 19.22 10.77 10.73
N LYS A 19 18.41 10.37 9.74
CA LYS A 19 18.65 9.23 8.84
C LYS A 19 18.94 7.94 9.61
N GLN A 20 18.26 7.74 10.73
CA GLN A 20 18.34 6.49 11.50
C GLN A 20 17.72 5.34 10.71
N CYS A 21 17.98 4.11 11.17
CA CYS A 21 17.39 2.91 10.59
C CYS A 21 15.87 3.04 10.49
N PHE A 22 15.33 3.01 9.27
CA PHE A 22 13.89 3.18 9.01
C PHE A 22 13.00 2.15 9.72
N ALA A 23 13.59 1.02 10.12
CA ALA A 23 12.90 -0.10 10.76
C ALA A 23 13.08 -0.18 12.28
N CYS A 24 13.93 0.64 12.90
CA CYS A 24 14.05 0.62 14.37
C CYS A 24 14.52 1.91 15.04
N GLY A 25 14.86 2.95 14.29
CA GLY A 25 15.37 4.21 14.83
C GLY A 25 16.80 4.15 15.39
N ARG A 26 17.51 3.02 15.30
CA ARG A 26 18.94 2.91 15.69
C ARG A 26 19.88 3.29 14.55
N THR A 27 21.15 3.48 14.89
CA THR A 27 22.20 3.84 13.92
C THR A 27 22.25 2.88 12.74
N PRO A 28 22.17 3.38 11.49
CA PRO A 28 22.25 2.54 10.30
C PRO A 28 23.67 2.07 10.05
N THR A 29 23.83 1.12 9.12
CA THR A 29 25.16 0.82 8.55
C THR A 29 25.66 1.98 7.68
N THR A 30 26.96 2.04 7.43
CA THR A 30 27.59 3.05 6.56
C THR A 30 27.43 2.76 5.05
N GLY A 31 26.87 1.59 4.70
CA GLY A 31 26.67 1.17 3.31
C GLY A 31 25.43 1.77 2.65
N ALA A 32 25.00 1.16 1.53
CA ALA A 32 23.83 1.61 0.77
C ALA A 32 22.50 1.50 1.55
N GLY A 33 22.48 0.81 2.69
CA GLY A 33 21.29 0.55 3.49
C GLY A 33 20.47 -0.60 2.94
N GLU A 34 19.15 -0.53 3.14
CA GLU A 34 18.19 -1.52 2.66
C GLU A 34 17.65 -1.11 1.28
N HIS A 35 17.56 -2.06 0.35
CA HIS A 35 16.87 -1.81 -0.92
C HIS A 35 15.36 -1.88 -0.69
N VAL A 36 14.65 -0.84 -1.16
CA VAL A 36 13.19 -0.79 -1.02
C VAL A 36 12.56 -1.89 -1.86
N ILE A 37 12.93 -1.97 -3.14
CA ILE A 37 12.61 -3.11 -4.00
C ILE A 37 13.71 -4.18 -3.83
N PRO A 38 13.37 -5.42 -3.42
CA PRO A 38 14.37 -6.46 -3.12
C PRO A 38 15.31 -6.73 -4.29
N LYS A 39 16.59 -7.01 -4.00
CA LYS A 39 17.57 -7.31 -5.05
C LYS A 39 17.20 -8.52 -5.90
N TRP A 40 16.62 -9.57 -5.30
CA TRP A 40 16.20 -10.75 -6.04
C TRP A 40 15.14 -10.40 -7.10
N LEU A 41 14.24 -9.47 -6.79
CA LEU A 41 13.19 -9.03 -7.69
C LEU A 41 13.77 -8.14 -8.80
N GLN A 42 14.70 -7.25 -8.45
CA GLN A 42 15.42 -6.44 -9.43
C GLN A 42 16.21 -7.32 -10.41
N SER A 43 16.90 -8.34 -9.93
CA SER A 43 17.65 -9.27 -10.79
C SER A 43 16.73 -10.12 -11.65
N LYS A 44 15.62 -10.64 -11.08
CA LYS A 44 14.68 -11.50 -11.80
C LYS A 44 14.01 -10.78 -12.97
N LEU A 45 13.58 -9.54 -12.77
CA LEU A 45 12.77 -8.78 -13.74
C LEU A 45 13.58 -7.69 -14.47
N GLY A 46 14.91 -7.68 -14.34
CA GLY A 46 15.76 -6.68 -15.00
C GLY A 46 15.56 -5.23 -14.53
N LEU A 47 15.06 -5.00 -13.32
CA LEU A 47 14.65 -3.66 -12.86
C LEU A 47 15.81 -2.73 -12.46
N PHE A 48 17.06 -3.19 -12.55
CA PHE A 48 18.22 -2.46 -12.01
C PHE A 48 18.36 -1.02 -12.57
N ASP A 49 18.07 -0.85 -13.86
CA ASP A 49 18.07 0.43 -14.59
C ASP A 49 16.69 1.05 -14.80
N GLU A 50 15.63 0.29 -14.53
CA GLU A 50 14.25 0.78 -14.53
C GLU A 50 14.02 1.79 -13.41
N ARG A 51 13.01 2.64 -13.60
CA ARG A 51 12.80 3.84 -12.77
C ARG A 51 11.42 3.90 -12.12
N LEU A 52 11.42 4.37 -10.88
CA LEU A 52 10.22 4.79 -10.16
C LEU A 52 10.01 6.29 -10.37
N THR A 53 8.78 6.71 -10.69
CA THR A 53 8.36 8.10 -10.65
C THR A 53 7.99 8.49 -9.22
N LEU A 54 8.63 9.54 -8.70
CA LEU A 54 8.43 10.11 -7.36
C LEU A 54 7.27 11.11 -7.34
N LEU A 55 6.83 11.54 -6.16
CA LEU A 55 5.67 12.44 -6.02
C LEU A 55 5.84 13.79 -6.70
N ASN A 56 7.07 14.30 -6.80
CA ASN A 56 7.38 15.54 -7.53
C ASN A 56 7.55 15.34 -9.05
N GLY A 57 7.24 14.14 -9.58
CA GLY A 57 7.35 13.79 -11.00
C GLY A 57 8.78 13.47 -11.47
N THR A 58 9.80 13.62 -10.61
CA THR A 58 11.15 13.17 -10.94
C THR A 58 11.27 11.65 -10.88
N GLN A 59 12.35 11.09 -11.42
CA GLN A 59 12.54 9.65 -11.48
C GLN A 59 13.83 9.21 -10.78
N ILE A 60 13.77 8.05 -10.13
CA ILE A 60 14.93 7.40 -9.48
C ILE A 60 15.06 5.95 -9.98
N PRO A 61 16.27 5.48 -10.33
CA PRO A 61 16.44 4.08 -10.69
C PRO A 61 16.31 3.17 -9.46
N TYR A 62 15.73 1.97 -9.63
CA TYR A 62 15.49 1.05 -8.51
C TYR A 62 16.75 0.66 -7.74
N ARG A 63 17.91 0.57 -8.42
CA ARG A 63 19.20 0.34 -7.73
C ARG A 63 19.56 1.39 -6.70
N SER A 64 19.09 2.62 -6.88
CA SER A 64 19.35 3.78 -6.00
C SER A 64 18.22 4.03 -5.00
N LEU A 65 17.12 3.26 -5.11
CA LEU A 65 15.99 3.31 -4.21
C LEU A 65 16.31 2.51 -2.94
N THR A 66 17.17 3.10 -2.10
CA THR A 66 17.61 2.54 -0.83
C THR A 66 17.34 3.47 0.35
N VAL A 67 17.12 2.89 1.53
CA VAL A 67 16.83 3.60 2.79
C VAL A 67 17.82 3.21 3.90
N PRO A 68 18.09 4.10 4.87
CA PRO A 68 19.00 3.81 5.97
C PRO A 68 18.50 2.60 6.78
N CYS A 69 19.36 1.60 6.99
CA CYS A 69 19.01 0.40 7.75
C CYS A 69 20.22 -0.15 8.51
N CYS A 70 19.98 -0.64 9.73
CA CYS A 70 21.01 -1.32 10.53
C CYS A 70 21.10 -2.81 10.15
N ALA A 71 22.26 -3.42 10.40
CA ALA A 71 22.54 -4.80 9.99
C ALA A 71 21.57 -5.82 10.61
N GLU A 72 21.15 -5.60 11.86
CA GLU A 72 20.21 -6.47 12.58
C GLU A 72 18.82 -6.48 11.93
N CYS A 73 18.34 -5.32 11.47
CA CYS A 73 17.03 -5.25 10.81
C CYS A 73 17.09 -5.82 9.40
N ASN A 74 18.11 -5.40 8.63
CA ASN A 74 18.31 -5.81 7.25
C ASN A 74 18.46 -7.35 7.14
N ASN A 75 19.42 -7.93 7.86
CA ASN A 75 19.68 -9.37 7.81
C ASN A 75 18.73 -10.21 8.68
N GLY A 76 17.94 -9.57 9.54
CA GLY A 76 16.99 -10.22 10.43
C GLY A 76 15.58 -10.32 9.82
N PHE A 77 14.62 -9.64 10.45
CA PHE A 77 13.20 -9.77 10.11
C PHE A 77 12.84 -9.23 8.72
N LEU A 78 13.56 -8.22 8.19
CA LEU A 78 13.31 -7.73 6.83
C LEU A 78 13.68 -8.78 5.78
N SER A 79 14.86 -9.40 5.92
CA SER A 79 15.25 -10.53 5.07
C SER A 79 14.31 -11.73 5.23
N ALA A 80 13.73 -11.96 6.42
CA ALA A 80 12.71 -12.99 6.62
C ALA A 80 11.43 -12.70 5.82
N ILE A 81 10.90 -11.47 5.89
CA ILE A 81 9.74 -11.04 5.09
C ILE A 81 9.99 -11.27 3.59
N GLU A 82 11.19 -10.94 3.09
CA GLU A 82 11.54 -11.17 1.69
C GLU A 82 11.61 -12.65 1.30
N ARG A 83 12.13 -13.51 2.19
CA ARG A 83 12.14 -14.96 1.95
C ARG A 83 10.73 -15.56 1.93
N GLU A 84 9.85 -15.06 2.78
CA GLU A 84 8.46 -15.52 2.86
C GLU A 84 7.63 -15.09 1.64
N VAL A 85 7.87 -13.90 1.09
CA VAL A 85 7.09 -13.40 -0.06
C VAL A 85 7.54 -13.99 -1.41
N HIS A 86 8.82 -14.37 -1.53
CA HIS A 86 9.37 -14.94 -2.76
C HIS A 86 8.56 -16.14 -3.32
N PRO A 87 8.20 -17.18 -2.53
CA PRO A 87 7.41 -18.29 -3.05
C PRO A 87 6.00 -17.87 -3.50
N ILE A 88 5.40 -16.82 -2.93
CA ILE A 88 4.06 -16.34 -3.31
C ILE A 88 4.06 -15.89 -4.78
N PHE A 89 5.02 -15.02 -5.14
CA PHE A 89 5.18 -14.54 -6.52
C PHE A 89 5.80 -15.58 -7.46
N THR A 90 6.46 -16.60 -6.94
CA THR A 90 6.92 -17.73 -7.77
C THR A 90 5.75 -18.62 -8.17
N ARG A 91 4.79 -18.85 -7.27
CA ARG A 91 3.56 -19.59 -7.56
C ARG A 91 2.59 -18.78 -8.42
N GLY A 92 2.63 -17.45 -8.33
CA GLY A 92 1.77 -16.55 -9.12
C GLY A 92 0.31 -16.54 -8.67
N THR A 93 0.02 -17.00 -7.44
CA THR A 93 -1.32 -17.04 -6.85
C THR A 93 -1.24 -17.02 -5.32
N LEU A 94 -2.30 -16.53 -4.65
CA LEU A 94 -2.41 -16.52 -3.20
C LEU A 94 -3.03 -17.82 -2.68
N ILE A 95 -2.53 -18.28 -1.54
CA ILE A 95 -3.16 -19.30 -0.70
C ILE A 95 -3.46 -18.72 0.68
N ALA A 96 -4.31 -19.41 1.44
CA ALA A 96 -4.67 -18.98 2.79
C ALA A 96 -3.41 -18.81 3.68
N GLY A 97 -3.28 -17.64 4.31
CA GLY A 97 -2.16 -17.30 5.19
C GLY A 97 -1.09 -16.42 4.54
N ASP A 98 -1.10 -16.26 3.22
CA ASP A 98 -0.18 -15.38 2.49
C ASP A 98 -0.45 -13.90 2.77
N GLU A 99 -1.65 -13.53 3.20
CA GLU A 99 -2.11 -12.15 3.27
C GLU A 99 -1.27 -11.31 4.24
N LEU A 100 -0.89 -11.88 5.39
CA LEU A 100 -0.03 -11.18 6.36
C LEU A 100 1.40 -11.01 5.83
N VAL A 101 1.92 -12.00 5.10
CA VAL A 101 3.25 -11.94 4.48
C VAL A 101 3.27 -10.80 3.44
N LEU A 102 2.25 -10.76 2.58
CA LEU A 102 2.08 -9.69 1.59
C LEU A 102 1.88 -8.33 2.26
N GLY A 103 1.04 -8.25 3.30
CA GLY A 103 0.83 -7.03 4.06
C GLY A 103 2.14 -6.47 4.63
N ARG A 104 2.93 -7.32 5.32
CA ARG A 104 4.26 -6.94 5.85
C ARG A 104 5.20 -6.44 4.75
N TRP A 105 5.26 -7.14 3.62
CA TRP A 105 6.16 -6.81 2.53
C TRP A 105 5.74 -5.54 1.78
N LEU A 106 4.44 -5.36 1.51
CA LEU A 106 3.91 -4.16 0.86
C LEU A 106 4.01 -2.94 1.77
N SER A 107 3.81 -3.09 3.09
CA SER A 107 4.13 -2.05 4.07
C SER A 107 5.62 -1.67 4.03
N LYS A 108 6.54 -2.65 3.99
CA LYS A 108 7.98 -2.39 3.84
C LYS A 108 8.27 -1.53 2.60
N ILE A 109 7.72 -1.90 1.44
CA ILE A 109 7.93 -1.16 0.19
C ILE A 109 7.37 0.26 0.30
N LEU A 110 6.10 0.40 0.72
CA LEU A 110 5.43 1.70 0.81
C LEU A 110 6.19 2.66 1.74
N ILE A 111 6.57 2.19 2.93
CA ILE A 111 7.33 3.00 3.89
C ILE A 111 8.73 3.29 3.35
N GLY A 112 9.38 2.32 2.71
CA GLY A 112 10.70 2.52 2.11
C GLY A 112 10.68 3.60 1.02
N ILE A 113 9.64 3.63 0.18
CA ILE A 113 9.43 4.72 -0.80
C ILE A 113 9.30 6.05 -0.07
N LEU A 114 8.42 6.14 0.93
CA LEU A 114 8.14 7.40 1.62
C LEU A 114 9.34 7.92 2.43
N VAL A 115 10.08 7.05 3.10
CA VAL A 115 11.34 7.38 3.77
C VAL A 115 12.41 7.82 2.76
N LYS A 116 12.43 7.26 1.54
CA LYS A 116 13.31 7.79 0.51
C LYS A 116 12.92 9.21 0.14
N GLU A 117 11.64 9.47 -0.07
CA GLU A 117 11.14 10.78 -0.50
C GLU A 117 11.39 11.90 0.52
N THR A 118 11.49 11.58 1.82
CA THR A 118 11.94 12.55 2.85
C THR A 118 13.42 12.92 2.73
N SER A 119 14.24 12.07 2.09
CA SER A 119 15.67 12.32 1.89
C SER A 119 16.00 13.09 0.60
N LEU A 120 15.01 13.27 -0.27
CA LEU A 120 15.16 13.89 -1.58
C LEU A 120 14.55 15.29 -1.58
N SER A 121 15.22 16.25 -2.21
CA SER A 121 14.71 17.63 -2.32
C SER A 121 13.48 17.70 -3.22
N PHE A 122 12.45 18.44 -2.80
CA PHE A 122 11.27 18.71 -3.62
C PHE A 122 11.65 19.38 -4.95
N ASP A 123 12.52 20.40 -4.87
CA ASP A 123 13.05 21.14 -6.02
C ASP A 123 14.57 21.29 -5.86
N ARG A 124 15.34 20.58 -6.70
CA ARG A 124 16.81 20.60 -6.65
C ARG A 124 17.40 21.97 -6.95
N THR A 125 16.67 22.84 -7.64
CA THR A 125 17.11 24.22 -7.94
C THR A 125 16.84 25.18 -6.77
N LYS A 126 15.93 24.79 -5.85
CA LYS A 126 15.53 25.59 -4.69
C LYS A 126 15.48 24.71 -3.42
N PRO A 127 16.63 24.35 -2.84
CA PRO A 127 16.69 23.47 -1.66
C PRO A 127 15.89 23.96 -0.44
N SER A 128 15.63 25.27 -0.35
CA SER A 128 14.79 25.86 0.71
C SER A 128 13.32 25.42 0.67
N ARG A 129 12.88 24.73 -0.39
CA ARG A 129 11.51 24.19 -0.52
C ARG A 129 11.29 22.85 0.19
N GLY A 130 12.29 22.37 0.93
CA GLY A 130 12.15 21.14 1.71
C GLY A 130 12.30 19.86 0.90
N SER A 131 11.89 18.76 1.51
CA SER A 131 11.91 17.42 0.92
C SER A 131 10.63 17.12 0.14
N ILE A 132 10.64 16.06 -0.67
CA ILE A 132 9.43 15.69 -1.43
C ILE A 132 8.28 15.30 -0.47
N VAL A 133 8.62 14.57 0.60
CA VAL A 133 7.72 14.29 1.72
C VAL A 133 8.30 14.95 2.96
N GLU A 134 7.48 15.66 3.72
CA GLU A 134 7.90 16.22 5.01
C GLU A 134 8.07 15.09 6.04
N PRO A 135 9.18 15.03 6.81
CA PRO A 135 9.42 13.95 7.77
C PRO A 135 8.29 13.72 8.78
N GLU A 136 7.58 14.78 9.17
CA GLU A 136 6.43 14.76 10.09
C GLU A 136 5.27 13.89 9.55
N PHE A 137 5.12 13.79 8.22
CA PHE A 137 4.09 12.95 7.61
C PHE A 137 4.27 11.46 7.93
N LEU A 138 5.47 11.02 8.29
CA LEU A 138 5.70 9.59 8.55
C LEU A 138 5.05 9.11 9.86
N ASP A 139 4.68 10.02 10.76
CA ASP A 139 3.87 9.67 11.93
C ASP A 139 2.48 9.13 11.50
N GLU A 140 1.92 9.60 10.37
CA GLU A 140 0.67 9.06 9.81
C GLU A 140 0.81 7.62 9.32
N LEU A 141 2.03 7.13 9.11
CA LEU A 141 2.34 5.77 8.70
C LEU A 141 2.59 4.83 9.89
N GLN A 142 2.44 5.28 11.14
CA GLN A 142 2.73 4.45 12.31
C GLN A 142 2.02 3.08 12.26
N HIS A 143 0.76 3.04 11.79
CA HIS A 143 0.01 1.79 11.63
C HIS A 143 0.59 0.91 10.51
N CYS A 144 0.94 1.50 9.36
CA CYS A 144 1.59 0.79 8.25
C CYS A 144 2.94 0.21 8.70
N HIS A 145 3.71 1.01 9.43
CA HIS A 145 4.99 0.60 9.98
C HIS A 145 4.81 -0.50 11.00
N PHE A 146 3.77 -0.44 11.85
CA PHE A 146 3.46 -1.53 12.76
C PHE A 146 3.13 -2.84 12.02
N ILE A 147 2.39 -2.81 10.90
CA ILE A 147 2.14 -4.02 10.08
C ILE A 147 3.46 -4.64 9.64
N MET A 148 4.41 -3.84 9.14
CA MET A 148 5.77 -4.32 8.83
C MET A 148 6.49 -4.89 10.09
N GLN A 149 6.42 -4.18 11.21
CA GLN A 149 7.06 -4.58 12.48
C GLN A 149 6.48 -5.86 13.08
N SER A 150 5.24 -6.23 12.73
CA SER A 150 4.63 -7.49 13.17
C SER A 150 5.44 -8.72 12.75
N GLY A 151 6.39 -8.59 11.80
CA GLY A 151 7.35 -9.65 11.45
C GLY A 151 8.43 -9.92 12.52
N ARG A 152 8.58 -9.05 13.53
CA ARG A 152 9.58 -9.23 14.61
C ARG A 152 9.15 -10.16 15.73
N LYS A 153 7.85 -10.24 15.98
CA LYS A 153 7.27 -10.93 17.13
C LYS A 153 5.90 -11.47 16.72
N PRO A 154 5.52 -12.69 17.15
CA PRO A 154 4.16 -13.20 16.96
C PRO A 154 3.13 -12.11 17.29
N THR A 155 2.24 -11.84 16.34
CA THR A 155 1.23 -10.79 16.47
C THR A 155 -0.13 -11.39 16.20
N LEU A 156 -1.05 -11.25 17.16
CA LEU A 156 -2.43 -11.68 17.06
C LEU A 156 -3.31 -10.48 16.73
N PHE A 157 -4.06 -10.60 15.64
CA PHE A 157 -4.99 -9.57 15.19
C PHE A 157 -6.43 -10.01 15.48
N ARG A 158 -7.20 -9.12 16.10
CA ARG A 158 -8.66 -9.21 16.22
C ARG A 158 -9.27 -8.02 15.52
N CYS A 159 -9.71 -8.23 14.29
CA CYS A 159 -10.20 -7.17 13.42
C CYS A 159 -11.72 -7.22 13.27
N LEU A 160 -12.34 -6.05 13.11
CA LEU A 160 -13.78 -5.95 12.81
C LEU A 160 -14.06 -6.30 11.35
N HIS A 161 -13.08 -6.09 10.49
CA HIS A 161 -13.19 -6.30 9.05
C HIS A 161 -12.01 -7.16 8.58
N GLY A 162 -12.32 -8.35 8.03
CA GLY A 162 -11.30 -9.29 7.57
C GLY A 162 -10.45 -9.88 8.70
N GLY A 163 -9.35 -10.56 8.33
CA GLY A 163 -8.43 -11.21 9.27
C GLY A 163 -7.28 -10.33 9.77
N TYR A 164 -7.06 -9.17 9.15
CA TYR A 164 -5.90 -8.32 9.39
C TYR A 164 -6.27 -6.83 9.31
N PRO A 165 -5.51 -5.92 9.95
CA PRO A 165 -5.87 -4.51 10.04
C PRO A 165 -5.42 -3.74 8.79
N PHE A 166 -5.71 -4.27 7.61
CA PHE A 166 -5.48 -3.68 6.30
C PHE A 166 -6.40 -4.33 5.28
N SER A 167 -6.71 -3.63 4.20
CA SER A 167 -7.40 -4.22 3.06
C SER A 167 -6.37 -4.76 2.06
N LEU A 168 -6.59 -5.99 1.60
CA LEU A 168 -5.76 -6.64 0.58
C LEU A 168 -6.65 -7.20 -0.52
N TYR A 169 -6.38 -6.78 -1.75
CA TYR A 169 -7.01 -7.30 -2.95
C TYR A 169 -5.97 -8.08 -3.75
N HIS A 170 -6.38 -9.18 -4.35
CA HIS A 170 -5.52 -9.94 -5.24
C HIS A 170 -6.27 -10.37 -6.50
N TYR A 171 -5.53 -10.53 -7.59
CA TYR A 171 -6.09 -10.88 -8.89
C TYR A 171 -5.11 -11.77 -9.66
N GLN A 172 -5.66 -12.77 -10.35
CA GLN A 172 -4.91 -13.54 -11.33
C GLN A 172 -4.84 -12.71 -12.62
N ILE A 173 -3.65 -12.51 -13.18
CA ILE A 173 -3.48 -11.73 -14.41
C ILE A 173 -3.46 -12.69 -15.60
N ALA A 174 -4.45 -12.53 -16.49
CA ALA A 174 -4.54 -13.28 -17.74
C ALA A 174 -3.41 -12.87 -18.70
N ASP A 175 -2.91 -13.84 -19.47
CA ASP A 175 -1.92 -13.64 -20.54
C ASP A 175 -0.70 -12.81 -20.14
N SER A 176 -0.27 -12.93 -18.88
CA SER A 176 0.87 -12.18 -18.35
C SER A 176 2.18 -12.90 -18.62
N ASP A 177 3.16 -12.19 -19.18
CA ASP A 177 4.54 -12.67 -19.22
C ASP A 177 5.10 -12.78 -17.80
N ALA A 178 5.96 -13.77 -17.56
CA ALA A 178 6.58 -13.98 -16.25
C ALA A 178 7.43 -12.79 -15.76
N ASP A 179 7.89 -11.97 -16.71
CA ASP A 179 8.82 -10.86 -16.48
C ASP A 179 8.13 -9.50 -16.31
N THR A 180 6.79 -9.44 -16.26
CA THR A 180 6.07 -8.17 -16.09
C THR A 180 6.15 -7.64 -14.64
N PHE A 181 6.42 -6.35 -14.51
CA PHE A 181 6.41 -5.61 -13.25
C PHE A 181 5.62 -4.31 -13.38
N ASP A 182 4.59 -4.11 -12.55
CA ASP A 182 3.98 -2.79 -12.36
C ASP A 182 3.97 -2.42 -10.88
N LEU A 183 4.09 -1.12 -10.60
CA LEU A 183 4.04 -0.56 -9.26
C LEU A 183 3.33 0.80 -9.32
N SER A 184 2.31 0.98 -8.48
CA SER A 184 1.68 2.28 -8.24
C SER A 184 1.42 2.50 -6.76
N THR A 185 1.39 3.76 -6.34
CA THR A 185 1.11 4.14 -4.95
C THR A 185 0.08 5.26 -4.89
N ASN A 186 -0.61 5.36 -3.76
CA ASN A 186 -1.34 6.55 -3.35
C ASN A 186 -0.94 6.87 -1.92
N VAL A 187 -0.24 7.99 -1.73
CA VAL A 187 0.36 8.34 -0.45
C VAL A 187 -0.69 8.78 0.56
N TYR A 188 -1.64 9.62 0.13
CA TYR A 188 -2.74 10.07 0.99
C TYR A 188 -3.68 8.93 1.40
N GLY A 189 -3.98 8.03 0.46
CA GLY A 189 -4.74 6.81 0.72
C GLY A 189 -3.91 5.69 1.37
N GLN A 190 -2.61 5.89 1.58
CA GLN A 190 -1.65 4.91 2.10
C GLN A 190 -1.80 3.51 1.47
N SER A 191 -1.78 3.47 0.14
CA SER A 191 -1.97 2.24 -0.63
C SER A 191 -0.89 2.04 -1.68
N ILE A 192 -0.67 0.77 -2.03
CA ILE A 192 0.32 0.32 -3.00
C ILE A 192 -0.29 -0.84 -3.82
N SER A 193 -0.15 -0.77 -5.13
CA SER A 193 -0.47 -1.85 -6.06
C SER A 193 0.81 -2.37 -6.69
N ILE A 194 0.92 -3.68 -6.79
CA ILE A 194 2.03 -4.34 -7.47
C ILE A 194 1.51 -5.46 -8.36
N ARG A 195 2.07 -5.59 -9.56
CA ARG A 195 1.91 -6.77 -10.41
C ARG A 195 3.28 -7.39 -10.64
N ILE A 196 3.39 -8.70 -10.39
CA ILE A 196 4.57 -9.49 -10.72
C ILE A 196 4.11 -10.74 -11.45
N GLY A 197 4.46 -10.83 -12.73
CA GLY A 197 3.96 -11.87 -13.62
C GLY A 197 2.45 -12.02 -13.50
N ALA A 198 2.00 -13.24 -13.27
CA ALA A 198 0.58 -13.60 -13.25
C ALA A 198 -0.18 -13.15 -11.97
N LEU A 199 0.46 -12.46 -11.02
CA LEU A 199 -0.17 -12.04 -9.76
C LEU A 199 -0.18 -10.53 -9.59
N GLY A 200 -1.38 -9.95 -9.46
CA GLY A 200 -1.60 -8.57 -9.06
C GLY A 200 -2.11 -8.48 -7.63
N VAL A 201 -1.56 -7.58 -6.81
CA VAL A 201 -1.95 -7.36 -5.41
C VAL A 201 -2.06 -5.88 -5.12
N VAL A 202 -3.12 -5.46 -4.41
CA VAL A 202 -3.29 -4.10 -3.92
C VAL A 202 -3.46 -4.11 -2.41
N PHE A 203 -2.59 -3.39 -1.70
CA PHE A 203 -2.63 -3.21 -0.25
C PHE A 203 -3.09 -1.79 0.08
N VAL A 204 -3.92 -1.67 1.12
CA VAL A 204 -4.36 -0.39 1.69
C VAL A 204 -4.18 -0.40 3.20
N ASN A 205 -3.42 0.57 3.73
CA ASN A 205 -3.25 0.74 5.17
C ASN A 205 -4.45 1.46 5.80
N ASP A 206 -5.60 0.79 5.88
CA ASP A 206 -6.88 1.36 6.31
C ASP A 206 -7.54 0.64 7.48
N GLY A 207 -6.84 -0.28 8.15
CA GLY A 207 -7.48 -1.08 9.20
C GLY A 207 -8.49 -2.10 8.67
N GLY A 208 -8.57 -2.34 7.36
CA GLY A 208 -9.58 -3.21 6.76
C GLY A 208 -10.90 -2.50 6.43
N LEU A 209 -10.96 -1.17 6.52
CA LEU A 209 -12.21 -0.41 6.29
C LEU A 209 -12.81 -0.64 4.92
N GLN A 210 -12.05 -0.83 3.84
CA GLN A 210 -12.66 -1.13 2.55
C GLN A 210 -13.36 -2.50 2.51
N LEU A 211 -13.01 -3.41 3.42
CA LEU A 211 -13.63 -4.74 3.55
C LEU A 211 -14.88 -4.74 4.45
N HIS A 212 -15.35 -3.58 4.94
CA HIS A 212 -16.53 -3.49 5.81
C HIS A 212 -17.81 -4.09 5.20
N ILE A 213 -17.91 -4.13 3.87
CA ILE A 213 -19.04 -4.73 3.14
C ILE A 213 -18.80 -6.18 2.70
N GLY A 214 -17.65 -6.77 3.05
CA GLY A 214 -17.33 -8.17 2.76
C GLY A 214 -15.90 -8.40 2.30
N ALA A 215 -15.49 -9.69 2.28
CA ALA A 215 -14.11 -10.10 2.02
C ALA A 215 -13.59 -9.75 0.62
N LYS A 216 -14.48 -9.51 -0.36
CA LYS A 216 -14.10 -9.05 -1.70
C LYS A 216 -14.13 -7.51 -1.87
N GLY A 217 -14.45 -6.79 -0.80
CA GLY A 217 -14.59 -5.35 -0.78
C GLY A 217 -15.69 -4.82 -1.72
N PRO A 218 -15.70 -3.50 -1.99
CA PRO A 218 -16.70 -2.81 -2.82
C PRO A 218 -16.71 -3.23 -4.27
N PHE A 219 -15.61 -3.81 -4.75
CA PHE A 219 -15.51 -4.18 -6.15
C PHE A 219 -15.92 -5.63 -6.40
N GLY A 220 -16.12 -6.46 -5.37
CA GLY A 220 -16.60 -7.84 -5.54
C GLY A 220 -15.70 -8.79 -6.36
N LEU A 221 -14.52 -8.32 -6.80
CA LEU A 221 -13.67 -8.99 -7.80
C LEU A 221 -12.35 -9.53 -7.24
N SER A 222 -12.07 -9.37 -5.94
CA SER A 222 -10.88 -9.99 -5.33
C SER A 222 -10.90 -11.50 -5.56
N GLY A 223 -9.79 -12.04 -6.07
CA GLY A 223 -9.61 -13.43 -6.52
C GLY A 223 -10.01 -13.70 -7.97
N ALA A 224 -10.54 -12.73 -8.71
CA ALA A 224 -10.89 -12.91 -10.12
C ALA A 224 -9.64 -12.99 -11.02
N THR A 225 -9.82 -13.62 -12.17
CA THR A 225 -8.86 -13.51 -13.28
C THR A 225 -9.21 -12.30 -14.13
N VAL A 226 -8.27 -11.38 -14.32
CA VAL A 226 -8.47 -10.10 -15.01
C VAL A 226 -7.33 -9.85 -16.01
N THR A 227 -7.59 -9.03 -17.03
CA THR A 227 -6.52 -8.58 -17.94
C THR A 227 -5.61 -7.54 -17.27
N PRO A 228 -4.41 -7.30 -17.82
CA PRO A 228 -3.55 -6.17 -17.44
C PRO A 228 -4.28 -4.83 -17.28
N VAL A 229 -5.13 -4.47 -18.26
CA VAL A 229 -5.85 -3.20 -18.28
C VAL A 229 -6.90 -3.15 -17.17
N GLN A 230 -7.61 -4.27 -16.95
CA GLN A 230 -8.59 -4.39 -15.87
C GLN A 230 -7.93 -4.30 -14.49
N PHE A 231 -6.74 -4.89 -14.31
CA PHE A 231 -5.99 -4.75 -13.06
C PHE A 231 -5.54 -3.31 -12.80
N ALA A 232 -5.11 -2.60 -13.85
CA ALA A 232 -4.75 -1.18 -13.74
C ALA A 232 -5.96 -0.32 -13.33
N GLU A 233 -7.14 -0.56 -13.93
CA GLU A 233 -8.38 0.12 -13.52
C GLU A 233 -8.78 -0.22 -12.07
N LEU A 234 -8.74 -1.50 -11.69
CA LEU A 234 -9.06 -1.92 -10.32
C LEU A 234 -8.12 -1.30 -9.30
N SER A 235 -6.82 -1.26 -9.60
CA SER A 235 -5.82 -0.59 -8.77
C SER A 235 -6.15 0.90 -8.61
N ALA A 236 -6.53 1.58 -9.70
CA ALA A 236 -6.95 2.98 -9.66
C ALA A 236 -8.19 3.19 -8.79
N ARG A 237 -9.21 2.33 -8.92
CA ARG A 237 -10.44 2.39 -8.11
C ARG A 237 -10.16 2.18 -6.62
N ILE A 238 -9.32 1.20 -6.28
CA ILE A 238 -8.92 0.90 -4.90
C ILE A 238 -8.12 2.05 -4.29
N HIS A 239 -7.15 2.60 -5.04
CA HIS A 239 -6.37 3.77 -4.64
C HIS A 239 -7.27 5.00 -4.41
N PHE A 240 -8.19 5.28 -5.33
CA PHE A 240 -9.10 6.41 -5.23
C PHE A 240 -10.02 6.25 -4.01
N LYS A 241 -10.62 5.08 -3.80
CA LYS A 241 -11.41 4.81 -2.59
C LYS A 241 -10.59 4.99 -1.32
N ALA A 242 -9.32 4.59 -1.31
CA ALA A 242 -8.45 4.77 -0.16
C ALA A 242 -8.25 6.25 0.20
N ALA A 243 -8.14 7.12 -0.81
CA ALA A 243 -8.05 8.58 -0.61
C ALA A 243 -9.38 9.23 -0.15
N LEU A 244 -10.51 8.52 -0.30
CA LEU A 244 -11.81 8.97 0.22
C LEU A 244 -12.04 8.58 1.68
N ARG A 245 -11.14 7.84 2.33
CA ARG A 245 -11.30 7.40 3.73
C ARG A 245 -11.62 8.58 4.65
N ASP A 246 -12.65 8.39 5.48
CA ASP A 246 -13.16 9.38 6.43
C ASP A 246 -13.38 8.78 7.83
N ALA A 247 -12.73 7.66 8.10
CA ALA A 247 -12.79 6.99 9.39
C ALA A 247 -11.47 6.29 9.71
N THR A 248 -11.36 5.88 10.96
CA THR A 248 -10.30 5.01 11.48
C THR A 248 -10.90 4.02 12.48
N HIS A 249 -10.08 3.10 12.97
CA HIS A 249 -10.46 2.21 14.06
C HIS A 249 -9.91 2.73 15.39
N PHE A 250 -10.63 2.46 16.47
CA PHE A 250 -10.08 2.52 17.81
C PHE A 250 -9.45 1.16 18.17
N TYR A 251 -8.18 1.18 18.57
CA TYR A 251 -7.40 -0.02 18.86
C TYR A 251 -7.12 -0.17 20.35
N LEU A 252 -7.29 -1.39 20.86
CA LEU A 252 -6.66 -1.84 22.09
C LEU A 252 -5.39 -2.60 21.71
N THR A 253 -4.25 -2.22 22.30
CA THR A 253 -2.96 -2.86 22.03
C THR A 253 -2.36 -3.38 23.33
N PHE A 254 -1.85 -4.60 23.30
CA PHE A 254 -1.15 -5.23 24.40
C PHE A 254 0.13 -5.88 23.87
N GLU A 255 1.23 -5.72 24.58
CA GLU A 255 2.48 -6.35 24.23
C GLU A 255 3.18 -6.90 25.48
N ASN A 256 3.62 -8.16 25.39
CA ASN A 256 4.54 -8.77 26.34
C ASN A 256 5.78 -9.31 25.62
N ASP A 257 6.65 -10.04 26.32
CA ASP A 257 7.89 -10.54 25.74
C ASP A 257 7.68 -11.56 24.61
N GLN A 258 6.53 -12.25 24.58
CA GLN A 258 6.25 -13.34 23.64
C GLN A 258 5.35 -12.93 22.46
N VAL A 259 4.37 -12.07 22.70
CA VAL A 259 3.31 -11.77 21.73
C VAL A 259 2.90 -10.29 21.76
N VAL A 260 2.48 -9.80 20.59
CA VAL A 260 1.72 -8.56 20.44
C VAL A 260 0.26 -8.92 20.16
N GLN A 261 -0.69 -8.31 20.84
CA GLN A 261 -2.11 -8.42 20.55
C GLN A 261 -2.66 -7.05 20.15
N ILE A 262 -3.38 -7.02 19.02
CA ILE A 262 -4.01 -5.82 18.48
C ILE A 262 -5.48 -6.13 18.24
N GLU A 263 -6.35 -5.35 18.86
CA GLU A 263 -7.80 -5.56 18.79
C GLU A 263 -8.50 -4.26 18.38
N GLN A 264 -9.30 -4.33 17.32
CA GLN A 264 -10.18 -3.25 16.89
C GLN A 264 -11.48 -3.31 17.69
N LEU A 265 -11.82 -2.23 18.38
CA LEU A 265 -13.02 -2.18 19.22
C LEU A 265 -14.23 -1.61 18.47
N HIS A 266 -14.04 -0.51 17.74
CA HIS A 266 -15.08 0.12 16.92
C HIS A 266 -14.45 0.99 15.83
N VAL A 267 -15.27 1.31 14.83
CA VAL A 267 -14.96 2.33 13.81
C VAL A 267 -15.30 3.71 14.36
N LYS A 268 -14.45 4.70 14.10
CA LYS A 268 -14.66 6.11 14.41
C LYS A 268 -14.59 6.93 13.13
N SER A 269 -15.71 7.53 12.74
CA SER A 269 -15.74 8.50 11.64
C SER A 269 -15.15 9.85 12.08
N PHE A 270 -14.49 10.54 11.16
CA PHE A 270 -14.02 11.91 11.34
C PHE A 270 -15.13 12.92 11.10
N SER A 271 -16.02 12.68 10.13
CA SER A 271 -17.16 13.57 9.83
C SER A 271 -18.46 13.17 10.52
N GLY A 272 -18.52 11.98 11.15
CA GLY A 272 -19.67 11.50 11.90
C GLY A 272 -20.56 10.54 11.09
N TYR A 273 -21.82 10.91 10.90
CA TYR A 273 -22.82 10.08 10.22
C TYR A 273 -23.13 10.64 8.83
N ILE A 274 -23.54 9.78 7.91
CA ILE A 274 -24.01 10.20 6.60
C ILE A 274 -25.30 11.03 6.80
N PRO A 275 -25.39 12.24 6.23
CA PRO A 275 -26.55 13.12 6.44
C PRO A 275 -27.89 12.43 6.16
N GLY A 276 -28.79 12.44 7.15
CA GLY A 276 -30.12 11.84 7.04
C GLY A 276 -30.17 10.33 7.30
N THR A 277 -29.08 9.72 7.80
CA THR A 277 -29.03 8.30 8.16
C THR A 277 -28.38 8.11 9.54
N ASP A 278 -28.53 6.92 10.12
CA ASP A 278 -27.80 6.48 11.32
C ASP A 278 -26.50 5.72 10.97
N GLU A 279 -26.07 5.76 9.71
CA GLU A 279 -24.86 5.08 9.24
C GLU A 279 -23.62 5.99 9.37
N LEU A 280 -22.52 5.43 9.90
CA LEU A 280 -21.25 6.15 10.01
C LEU A 280 -20.66 6.45 8.63
N GLN A 281 -20.14 7.66 8.45
CA GLN A 281 -19.43 8.02 7.23
C GLN A 281 -18.01 7.43 7.28
N ILE A 282 -17.83 6.24 6.67
CA ILE A 282 -16.53 5.56 6.58
C ILE A 282 -15.67 6.12 5.44
N PHE A 283 -16.32 6.48 4.33
CA PHE A 283 -15.70 7.08 3.16
C PHE A 283 -16.51 8.31 2.75
N ARG A 284 -15.83 9.35 2.27
CA ARG A 284 -16.45 10.45 1.55
C ARG A 284 -17.09 9.94 0.26
N GLY A 285 -18.03 10.72 -0.28
CA GLY A 285 -18.71 10.43 -1.53
C GLY A 285 -17.74 10.27 -2.71
N TRP A 286 -18.06 9.33 -3.60
CA TRP A 286 -17.32 9.11 -4.84
C TRP A 286 -17.75 10.12 -5.90
N ASP A 287 -16.78 10.80 -6.51
CA ASP A 287 -17.00 11.75 -7.60
C ASP A 287 -16.33 11.22 -8.88
N GLU A 288 -17.16 10.93 -9.89
CA GLU A 288 -16.71 10.34 -11.16
C GLU A 288 -15.75 11.25 -11.93
N GLU A 289 -15.93 12.56 -11.84
CA GLU A 289 -15.03 13.50 -12.52
C GLU A 289 -13.66 13.50 -11.85
N GLN A 290 -13.58 13.56 -10.52
CA GLN A 290 -12.33 13.43 -9.78
C GLN A 290 -11.67 12.07 -10.01
N PHE A 291 -12.46 11.00 -10.00
CA PHE A 291 -11.97 9.66 -10.27
C PHE A 291 -11.36 9.56 -11.67
N SER A 292 -11.94 10.20 -12.68
CA SER A 292 -11.42 10.15 -14.05
C SER A 292 -9.98 10.68 -14.19
N TYR A 293 -9.59 11.69 -13.40
CA TYR A 293 -8.21 12.17 -13.37
C TYR A 293 -7.27 11.14 -12.73
N ALA A 294 -7.70 10.51 -11.63
CA ALA A 294 -6.94 9.44 -11.01
C ALA A 294 -6.81 8.22 -11.94
N LEU A 295 -7.89 7.81 -12.59
CA LEU A 295 -7.93 6.70 -13.52
C LEU A 295 -6.97 6.93 -14.70
N ALA A 296 -6.99 8.13 -15.30
CA ALA A 296 -6.06 8.50 -16.36
C ALA A 296 -4.60 8.46 -15.89
N ALA A 297 -4.30 8.95 -14.68
CA ALA A 297 -2.95 8.93 -14.13
C ALA A 297 -2.43 7.50 -13.88
N TYR A 298 -3.26 6.61 -13.34
CA TYR A 298 -2.86 5.22 -13.04
C TYR A 298 -2.80 4.32 -14.27
N THR A 299 -3.71 4.47 -15.23
CA THR A 299 -3.76 3.64 -16.44
C THR A 299 -2.87 4.17 -17.57
N ARG A 300 -2.45 5.45 -17.49
CA ARG A 300 -1.76 6.19 -18.56
C ARG A 300 -2.57 6.32 -19.85
N ILE A 301 -3.89 6.14 -19.76
CA ILE A 301 -4.82 6.38 -20.87
C ILE A 301 -5.32 7.83 -20.76
N PRO A 302 -5.40 8.59 -21.86
CA PRO A 302 -5.93 9.95 -21.83
C PRO A 302 -7.32 10.01 -21.21
N ARG A 303 -7.57 10.99 -20.33
CA ARG A 303 -8.88 11.18 -19.68
C ARG A 303 -10.03 11.28 -20.69
N SER A 304 -9.80 11.88 -21.86
CA SER A 304 -10.79 11.99 -22.94
C SER A 304 -11.28 10.64 -23.49
N GLU A 305 -10.50 9.58 -23.33
CA GLU A 305 -10.88 8.22 -23.73
C GLU A 305 -11.61 7.48 -22.60
N LEU A 306 -11.43 7.92 -21.35
CA LEU A 306 -11.92 7.28 -20.14
C LEU A 306 -13.17 7.95 -19.56
N PHE A 307 -13.42 9.23 -19.81
CA PHE A 307 -14.53 9.97 -19.21
C PHE A 307 -15.50 10.47 -20.26
N ASP A 308 -16.78 10.11 -20.09
CA ASP A 308 -17.86 10.68 -20.89
C ASP A 308 -18.34 11.98 -20.25
N GLU A 309 -17.98 13.11 -20.85
CA GLU A 309 -18.36 14.45 -20.36
C GLU A 309 -19.87 14.69 -20.33
N ALA A 310 -20.63 14.07 -21.25
CA ALA A 310 -22.07 14.26 -21.34
C ALA A 310 -22.80 13.42 -20.29
N ALA A 311 -22.38 12.16 -20.10
CA ALA A 311 -22.97 11.25 -19.13
C ALA A 311 -22.38 11.42 -17.71
N ARG A 312 -21.25 12.14 -17.58
CA ARG A 312 -20.48 12.34 -16.33
C ARG A 312 -20.08 11.02 -15.65
N VAL A 313 -19.66 10.03 -16.43
CA VAL A 313 -19.24 8.71 -15.94
C VAL A 313 -17.92 8.26 -16.58
N CYS A 314 -17.13 7.51 -15.82
CA CYS A 314 -15.97 6.83 -16.35
C CYS A 314 -16.38 5.57 -17.12
N ARG A 315 -15.80 5.39 -18.31
CA ARG A 315 -15.80 4.12 -19.02
C ARG A 315 -15.03 3.08 -18.23
N THR A 316 -15.47 1.83 -18.33
CA THR A 316 -14.88 0.71 -17.60
C THR A 316 -14.51 -0.42 -18.54
N SER A 317 -13.33 -0.98 -18.30
CA SER A 317 -12.85 -2.23 -18.90
C SER A 317 -13.43 -3.48 -18.21
N LEU A 318 -14.21 -3.31 -17.13
CA LEU A 318 -14.80 -4.38 -16.33
C LEU A 318 -16.20 -4.80 -16.81
N GLY A 319 -16.62 -4.37 -18.01
CA GLY A 319 -17.96 -4.64 -18.54
C GLY A 319 -18.33 -6.13 -18.61
N ASN A 320 -17.36 -7.01 -18.85
CA ASN A 320 -17.54 -8.47 -18.85
C ASN A 320 -17.88 -9.03 -17.45
N PHE A 321 -17.54 -8.33 -16.37
CA PHE A 321 -17.93 -8.69 -15.00
C PHE A 321 -19.30 -8.11 -14.65
N ILE A 322 -19.60 -6.90 -15.13
CA ILE A 322 -20.88 -6.22 -14.89
C ILE A 322 -22.03 -6.98 -15.55
N LEU A 323 -21.86 -7.46 -16.79
CA LEU A 323 -22.91 -8.19 -17.52
C LEU A 323 -23.23 -9.58 -16.94
N ASN A 324 -22.31 -10.16 -16.15
CA ASN A 324 -22.49 -11.46 -15.49
C ASN A 324 -22.97 -11.33 -14.04
N ALA A 325 -22.99 -10.12 -13.48
CA ALA A 325 -23.57 -9.83 -12.18
C ALA A 325 -25.01 -9.33 -12.40
N THR A 326 -26.01 -10.16 -12.06
CA THR A 326 -27.42 -9.74 -12.03
C THR A 326 -27.73 -8.75 -10.89
N ASP A 327 -26.74 -7.98 -10.43
CA ASP A 327 -26.84 -7.14 -9.24
C ASP A 327 -25.88 -5.94 -9.38
N GLU A 328 -26.47 -4.74 -9.48
CA GLU A 328 -25.84 -3.44 -9.71
C GLU A 328 -24.91 -3.01 -8.54
N ARG A 329 -23.76 -3.65 -8.37
CA ARG A 329 -22.86 -3.37 -7.22
C ARG A 329 -21.41 -3.06 -7.58
N LEU A 330 -21.18 -2.41 -8.70
CA LEU A 330 -19.90 -1.76 -8.96
C LEU A 330 -20.13 -0.25 -9.07
N PRO A 331 -19.84 0.53 -8.00
CA PRO A 331 -19.66 1.97 -8.16
C PRO A 331 -18.45 2.27 -9.04
#